data_AF-A0A0Q0U405-F1
#
_entry.id   AF-A0A0Q0U405-F1
#
_cell.length_a   1.000
_cell.length_b   1.000
_cell.length_c   1.000
_cell.angle_alpha   90.00
_cell.angle_beta   90.00
_cell.angle_gamma   90.00
#
_symmetry.space_group_name_H-M   'P 1'
#
loop_
_entity.id
_entity.type
_entity.pdbx_description
1 polymer ?
#
loop_
_entity_poly.entity_id
_entity_poly.type
_entity_poly.pdbx_seq_one_letter_code
_entity_poly.pdbx_strand_id
1 'polypeptide(L)'
;MKIMPYGSLLRAEKNSKTNERLLSVAPLNDNDWAIAVRGAQRYEECAKYFFGVDIDLGLWLGDKYIMYGTQDSFEVGGMYRGVRRWNIKPSGWRDVSLTDRDKEAGSFLTQASSFGIAWAYIMRSFVWELFFRTDAWRSSGRVSFFKDERSGQVDSILVGKGDESLNYDAIWWNKEIDPDWKMGEDYPFTGEGYVHFLKADRSYWYKDVFERQMDLSWSLGMDIEEWVDILFMKGMEL
;
A
#
# COMPACT_ATOMS: atom_id res chain seq x y z
N MET A 1 5.65 -19.40 3.07
CA MET A 1 5.88 -18.39 2.02
C MET A 1 6.85 -18.95 0.99
N LYS A 2 6.53 -18.88 -0.30
CA LYS A 2 7.43 -19.31 -1.39
C LYS A 2 8.11 -18.09 -2.01
N ILE A 3 9.44 -18.04 -2.05
CA ILE A 3 10.17 -17.01 -2.83
C ILE A 3 10.31 -17.53 -4.26
N MET A 4 9.79 -16.77 -5.21
CA MET A 4 9.72 -17.19 -6.59
C MET A 4 10.91 -16.68 -7.40
N PRO A 5 11.40 -17.44 -8.41
CA PRO A 5 12.51 -17.00 -9.24
C PRO A 5 12.18 -15.68 -9.95
N TYR A 6 13.21 -14.84 -10.12
CA TYR A 6 13.10 -13.61 -10.88
C TYR A 6 12.52 -13.83 -12.29
N GLY A 7 11.72 -12.90 -12.78
CA GLY A 7 11.14 -12.97 -14.13
C GLY A 7 9.97 -13.95 -14.27
N SER A 8 9.59 -14.65 -13.19
CA SER A 8 8.39 -15.51 -13.21
C SER A 8 7.08 -14.71 -13.19
N LEU A 9 7.17 -13.38 -13.08
CA LEU A 9 6.12 -12.36 -13.12
C LEU A 9 5.63 -12.04 -14.55
N LEU A 10 5.47 -13.06 -15.41
CA LEU A 10 5.17 -12.89 -16.83
C LEU A 10 3.94 -12.00 -17.11
N ARG A 11 2.90 -12.06 -16.26
CA ARG A 11 1.69 -11.22 -16.40
C ARG A 11 1.93 -9.76 -16.04
N ALA A 12 2.67 -9.47 -14.97
CA ALA A 12 2.98 -8.09 -14.59
C ALA A 12 3.90 -7.42 -15.62
N GLU A 13 4.88 -8.19 -16.12
CA GLU A 13 5.85 -7.69 -17.10
C GLU A 13 5.27 -7.43 -18.50
N LYS A 14 4.07 -7.95 -18.78
CA LYS A 14 3.31 -7.56 -19.98
C LYS A 14 2.82 -6.12 -19.91
N ASN A 15 2.51 -5.62 -18.70
CA ASN A 15 2.01 -4.27 -18.46
C ASN A 15 3.13 -3.23 -18.21
N SER A 16 4.35 -3.66 -17.85
CA SER A 16 5.48 -2.75 -17.60
C SER A 16 6.05 -2.10 -18.86
N LYS A 17 5.98 -2.80 -20.01
CA LYS A 17 6.70 -2.42 -21.25
C LYS A 17 6.12 -1.22 -21.98
N THR A 18 4.90 -0.80 -21.65
CA THR A 18 4.16 0.22 -22.41
C THR A 18 4.02 1.57 -21.70
N ASN A 19 4.51 1.70 -20.46
CA ASN A 19 4.31 2.90 -19.64
C ASN A 19 5.64 3.49 -19.16
N GLU A 20 6.04 4.58 -19.79
CA GLU A 20 7.29 5.33 -19.52
C GLU A 20 7.33 5.95 -18.12
N ARG A 21 6.17 6.11 -17.47
CA ARG A 21 6.12 6.65 -16.10
C ARG A 21 6.53 5.61 -15.05
N LEU A 22 6.62 4.34 -15.41
CA LEU A 22 6.99 3.27 -14.48
C LEU A 22 8.50 3.12 -14.38
N LEU A 23 9.02 3.22 -13.16
CA LEU A 23 10.44 3.08 -12.87
C LEU A 23 10.81 1.61 -12.65
N SER A 24 12.07 1.26 -12.95
CA SER A 24 12.62 -0.04 -12.58
C SER A 24 12.69 -0.15 -11.05
N VAL A 25 12.35 -1.32 -10.54
CA VAL A 25 12.55 -1.71 -9.13
C VAL A 25 13.61 -2.80 -9.01
N ALA A 26 13.93 -3.52 -10.08
CA ALA A 26 14.99 -4.52 -10.09
C ALA A 26 16.36 -3.92 -10.46
N PRO A 27 17.45 -4.37 -9.79
CA PRO A 27 17.43 -5.16 -8.57
C PRO A 27 16.85 -4.33 -7.40
N LEU A 28 16.02 -4.96 -6.59
CA LEU A 28 15.50 -4.32 -5.38
C LEU A 28 16.63 -4.22 -4.36
N ASN A 29 16.70 -3.12 -3.61
CA ASN A 29 17.69 -3.03 -2.53
C ASN A 29 17.37 -4.04 -1.41
N ASP A 30 18.40 -4.47 -0.69
CA ASP A 30 18.29 -5.54 0.31
C ASP A 30 17.32 -5.20 1.44
N ASN A 31 17.21 -3.93 1.81
CA ASN A 31 16.32 -3.48 2.87
C ASN A 31 14.84 -3.62 2.48
N ASP A 32 14.47 -3.15 1.29
CA ASP A 32 13.11 -3.28 0.77
C ASP A 32 12.75 -4.75 0.57
N TRP A 33 13.69 -5.57 0.09
CA TRP A 33 13.49 -7.01 -0.01
C TRP A 33 13.27 -7.67 1.36
N ALA A 34 14.06 -7.29 2.36
CA ALA A 34 13.89 -7.79 3.72
C ALA A 34 12.53 -7.39 4.31
N ILE A 35 12.07 -6.16 4.10
CA ILE A 35 10.72 -5.73 4.50
C ILE A 35 9.64 -6.57 3.81
N ALA A 36 9.80 -6.87 2.51
CA ALA A 36 8.84 -7.67 1.76
C ALA A 36 8.68 -9.07 2.36
N VAL A 37 9.82 -9.73 2.60
CA VAL A 37 9.90 -11.08 3.18
C VAL A 37 9.33 -11.10 4.60
N ARG A 38 9.78 -10.19 5.48
CA ARG A 38 9.34 -10.14 6.88
C ARG A 38 7.83 -9.88 7.00
N GLY A 39 7.30 -8.95 6.24
CA GLY A 39 5.86 -8.66 6.24
C GLY A 39 5.01 -9.85 5.78
N ALA A 40 5.40 -10.50 4.67
CA ALA A 40 4.68 -11.66 4.16
C ALA A 40 4.77 -12.85 5.12
N GLN A 41 5.96 -13.15 5.64
CA GLN A 41 6.13 -14.20 6.66
C GLN A 41 5.27 -13.95 7.89
N ARG A 42 5.30 -12.71 8.40
CA ARG A 42 4.53 -12.38 9.60
C ARG A 42 3.03 -12.52 9.38
N TYR A 43 2.53 -12.09 8.21
CA TYR A 43 1.14 -12.30 7.83
C TYR A 43 0.74 -13.77 7.84
N GLU A 44 1.55 -14.65 7.24
CA GLU A 44 1.28 -16.08 7.19
C GLU A 44 1.29 -16.73 8.59
N GLU A 45 2.24 -16.34 9.44
CA GLU A 45 2.31 -16.78 10.84
C GLU A 45 1.06 -16.38 11.63
N CYS A 46 0.63 -15.12 11.51
CA CYS A 46 -0.57 -14.63 12.18
C CYS A 46 -1.84 -15.29 11.63
N ALA A 47 -1.93 -15.50 10.31
CA ALA A 47 -3.06 -16.21 9.70
C ALA A 47 -3.18 -17.66 10.24
N LYS A 48 -2.04 -18.35 10.37
CA LYS A 48 -1.99 -19.68 10.98
C LYS A 48 -2.39 -19.63 12.46
N TYR A 49 -1.87 -18.68 13.22
CA TYR A 49 -2.10 -18.57 14.66
C TYR A 49 -3.56 -18.22 15.00
N PHE A 50 -4.12 -17.18 14.38
CA PHE A 50 -5.46 -16.66 14.71
C PHE A 50 -6.60 -17.42 14.02
N PHE A 51 -6.37 -17.97 12.82
CA PHE A 51 -7.41 -18.60 12.02
C PHE A 51 -7.17 -20.09 11.73
N GLY A 52 -6.00 -20.63 12.09
CA GLY A 52 -5.64 -22.02 11.75
C GLY A 52 -5.41 -22.25 10.25
N VAL A 53 -5.26 -21.18 9.46
CA VAL A 53 -5.15 -21.25 8.00
C VAL A 53 -3.69 -21.33 7.58
N ASP A 54 -3.34 -22.35 6.79
CA ASP A 54 -2.06 -22.41 6.09
C ASP A 54 -2.12 -21.59 4.80
N ILE A 55 -1.33 -20.52 4.75
CA ILE A 55 -1.23 -19.65 3.59
C ILE A 55 -0.09 -20.15 2.69
N ASP A 56 -0.39 -20.43 1.43
CA ASP A 56 0.57 -20.97 0.45
C ASP A 56 0.79 -20.04 -0.76
N LEU A 57 1.08 -18.76 -0.46
CA LEU A 57 1.30 -17.71 -1.46
C LEU A 57 2.77 -17.57 -1.86
N GLY A 58 3.00 -16.97 -3.03
CA GLY A 58 4.33 -16.67 -3.55
C GLY A 58 4.69 -15.19 -3.42
N LEU A 59 5.96 -14.90 -3.10
CA LEU A 59 6.57 -13.57 -3.20
C LEU A 59 7.42 -13.51 -4.47
N TRP A 60 7.14 -12.53 -5.32
CA TRP A 60 7.66 -12.43 -6.68
C TRP A 60 8.35 -11.09 -6.91
N LEU A 61 9.52 -11.10 -7.55
CA LEU A 61 10.25 -9.91 -8.00
C LEU A 61 10.35 -9.89 -9.53
N GLY A 62 9.93 -8.77 -10.13
CA GLY A 62 10.05 -8.47 -11.55
C GLY A 62 10.78 -7.14 -11.77
N ASP A 63 10.93 -6.74 -13.03
CA ASP A 63 11.67 -5.53 -13.42
C ASP A 63 11.04 -4.27 -12.79
N LYS A 64 9.70 -4.21 -12.75
CA LYS A 64 8.96 -3.03 -12.26
C LYS A 64 8.00 -3.34 -11.09
N TYR A 65 7.95 -4.59 -10.63
CA TYR A 65 6.97 -5.02 -9.63
C TYR A 65 7.59 -5.89 -8.54
N ILE A 66 6.99 -5.79 -7.35
CA ILE A 66 7.11 -6.78 -6.28
C ILE A 66 5.70 -7.21 -5.93
N MET A 67 5.39 -8.49 -6.04
CA MET A 67 4.03 -9.02 -5.86
C MET A 67 4.01 -10.12 -4.81
N TYR A 68 2.95 -10.18 -4.02
CA TYR A 68 2.64 -11.27 -3.11
C TYR A 68 1.28 -11.85 -3.48
N GLY A 69 1.21 -13.18 -3.60
CA GLY A 69 -0.01 -13.85 -4.02
C GLY A 69 0.14 -15.13 -4.83
N THR A 70 -0.99 -15.64 -5.33
CA THR A 70 -1.05 -16.75 -6.30
C THR A 70 -0.98 -16.24 -7.73
N GLN A 71 -0.26 -16.95 -8.60
CA GLN A 71 -0.22 -16.64 -10.04
C GLN A 71 -1.44 -17.20 -10.80
N ASP A 72 -2.18 -18.13 -10.19
CA ASP A 72 -3.27 -18.82 -10.84
C ASP A 72 -4.37 -17.84 -11.26
N SER A 73 -4.72 -17.87 -12.56
CA SER A 73 -6.04 -17.40 -13.00
C SER A 73 -7.09 -18.23 -12.28
N PHE A 74 -8.30 -17.70 -12.14
CA PHE A 74 -9.44 -18.32 -11.44
C PHE A 74 -9.47 -18.01 -9.95
N GLU A 75 -9.65 -16.73 -9.63
CA GLU A 75 -10.87 -16.31 -8.93
C GLU A 75 -10.94 -14.78 -8.96
N VAL A 76 -12.14 -14.25 -9.14
CA VAL A 76 -12.39 -12.82 -8.97
C VAL A 76 -12.12 -12.48 -7.51
N GLY A 77 -10.95 -11.91 -7.22
CA GLY A 77 -10.64 -11.45 -5.87
C GLY A 77 -9.16 -11.45 -5.53
N GLY A 78 -8.56 -10.26 -5.51
CA GLY A 78 -7.77 -9.76 -4.39
C GLY A 78 -6.42 -10.40 -4.03
N MET A 79 -6.13 -11.63 -4.45
CA MET A 79 -5.05 -12.43 -3.89
C MET A 79 -3.70 -12.27 -4.62
N TYR A 80 -3.60 -11.41 -5.63
CA TYR A 80 -2.34 -11.07 -6.30
C TYR A 80 -2.12 -9.56 -6.30
N ARG A 81 -1.48 -9.08 -5.24
CA ARG A 81 -1.25 -7.66 -4.96
C ARG A 81 0.21 -7.38 -4.72
N GLY A 82 0.62 -6.16 -4.98
CA GLY A 82 1.99 -5.76 -4.77
C GLY A 82 2.19 -4.29 -5.00
N VAL A 83 3.44 -3.91 -5.20
CA VAL A 83 3.83 -2.52 -5.35
C VAL A 83 4.74 -2.32 -6.54
N ARG A 84 4.77 -1.09 -7.01
CA ARG A 84 5.69 -0.61 -8.03
C ARG A 84 6.08 0.83 -7.78
N ARG A 85 7.10 1.30 -8.50
CA ARG A 85 7.57 2.68 -8.41
C ARG A 85 7.09 3.52 -9.59
N TRP A 86 6.64 4.73 -9.30
CA TRP A 86 6.10 5.67 -10.27
C TRP A 86 6.93 6.96 -10.31
N ASN A 87 7.26 7.42 -11.53
CA ASN A 87 7.90 8.70 -11.83
C ASN A 87 6.89 9.86 -11.95
N ILE A 88 5.87 9.91 -11.10
CA ILE A 88 5.04 11.11 -10.93
C ILE A 88 5.60 11.83 -9.71
N LYS A 89 5.96 13.11 -9.86
CA LYS A 89 6.47 13.90 -8.75
C LYS A 89 5.38 14.10 -7.69
N PRO A 90 5.72 14.08 -6.38
CA PRO A 90 6.95 13.51 -5.85
C PRO A 90 7.01 12.01 -6.16
N SER A 91 8.13 11.51 -6.71
CA SER A 91 8.24 10.10 -7.10
C SER A 91 8.02 9.19 -5.90
N GLY A 92 7.35 8.06 -6.10
CA GLY A 92 6.94 7.22 -4.97
C GLY A 92 6.50 5.83 -5.37
N TRP A 93 6.07 5.09 -4.36
CA TRP A 93 5.54 3.74 -4.48
C TRP A 93 4.03 3.76 -4.59
N ARG A 94 3.47 2.83 -5.34
CA ARG A 94 2.03 2.66 -5.48
C ARG A 94 1.68 1.20 -5.38
N ASP A 95 0.52 0.92 -4.82
CA ASP A 95 -0.02 -0.43 -4.85
C ASP A 95 -0.59 -0.79 -6.22
N VAL A 96 -0.59 -2.07 -6.51
CA VAL A 96 -1.12 -2.62 -7.74
C VAL A 96 -1.75 -3.96 -7.47
N SER A 97 -2.85 -4.22 -8.16
CA SER A 97 -3.43 -5.55 -8.26
C SER A 97 -3.51 -5.92 -9.74
N LEU A 98 -3.25 -7.18 -10.06
CA LEU A 98 -3.49 -7.68 -11.41
C LEU A 98 -4.83 -8.40 -11.44
N THR A 99 -5.67 -7.99 -12.39
CA THR A 99 -6.95 -8.64 -12.67
C THR A 99 -6.76 -9.81 -13.61
N ASP A 100 -7.76 -10.69 -13.62
CA ASP A 100 -7.91 -11.83 -14.54
C ASP A 100 -7.89 -11.47 -16.04
N ARG A 101 -8.00 -10.18 -16.38
CA ARG A 101 -7.96 -9.67 -17.77
C ARG A 101 -6.57 -9.18 -18.21
N ASP A 102 -5.50 -9.60 -17.52
CA ASP A 102 -4.15 -9.05 -17.67
C ASP A 102 -4.10 -7.52 -17.50
N LYS A 103 -5.07 -6.93 -16.79
CA LYS A 103 -5.13 -5.49 -16.55
C LYS A 103 -4.76 -5.18 -15.12
N GLU A 104 -4.04 -4.10 -14.95
CA GLU A 104 -3.85 -3.51 -13.64
C GLU A 104 -5.15 -2.87 -13.16
N ALA A 105 -5.56 -3.23 -11.96
CA ALA A 105 -6.54 -2.45 -11.22
C ALA A 105 -5.80 -1.57 -10.22
N GLY A 106 -6.09 -0.27 -10.32
CA GLY A 106 -5.68 0.69 -9.30
C GLY A 106 -6.44 0.45 -8.01
N SER A 107 -5.83 0.85 -6.92
CA SER A 107 -6.41 0.77 -5.58
C SER A 107 -6.32 2.14 -4.90
N PHE A 108 -6.75 2.20 -3.65
CA PHE A 108 -7.00 3.45 -2.93
C PHE A 108 -5.71 4.16 -2.52
N LEU A 109 -4.59 3.42 -2.38
CA LEU A 109 -3.28 4.02 -2.18
C LEU A 109 -2.81 4.64 -3.51
N THR A 110 -2.88 5.97 -3.59
CA THR A 110 -2.45 6.68 -4.79
C THR A 110 -0.93 6.68 -4.89
N GLN A 111 -0.26 6.96 -3.77
CA GLN A 111 1.20 7.03 -3.70
C GLN A 111 1.71 6.97 -2.25
N ALA A 112 2.91 6.45 -2.05
CA ALA A 112 3.63 6.47 -0.78
C ALA A 112 5.09 6.88 -0.99
N SER A 113 5.65 7.56 -0.01
CA SER A 113 7.05 7.98 0.03
C SER A 113 8.05 6.82 0.00
N SER A 114 7.72 5.70 0.65
CA SER A 114 8.64 4.58 0.84
C SER A 114 8.02 3.24 0.46
N PHE A 115 8.88 2.27 0.16
CA PHE A 115 8.48 0.89 -0.10
C PHE A 115 7.72 0.31 1.08
N GLY A 116 8.24 0.49 2.30
CA GLY A 116 7.66 -0.06 3.52
C GLY A 116 6.21 0.38 3.75
N ILE A 117 5.89 1.66 3.52
CA ILE A 117 4.51 2.16 3.65
C ILE A 117 3.60 1.54 2.59
N ALA A 118 4.06 1.48 1.33
CA ALA A 118 3.27 0.83 0.28
C ALA A 118 3.07 -0.67 0.56
N TRP A 119 4.09 -1.35 1.09
CA TRP A 119 4.03 -2.75 1.45
C TRP A 119 3.12 -3.01 2.66
N ALA A 120 3.12 -2.12 3.66
CA ALA A 120 2.19 -2.15 4.77
C ALA A 120 0.72 -2.10 4.32
N TYR A 121 0.43 -1.37 3.23
CA TYR A 121 -0.89 -1.37 2.61
C TYR A 121 -1.25 -2.70 1.95
N ILE A 122 -0.27 -3.36 1.31
CA ILE A 122 -0.45 -4.72 0.76
C ILE A 122 -0.81 -5.69 1.87
N MET A 123 -0.02 -5.70 2.96
CA MET A 123 -0.26 -6.57 4.10
C MET A 123 -1.63 -6.29 4.73
N ARG A 124 -1.99 -5.02 4.93
CA ARG A 124 -3.33 -4.64 5.42
C ARG A 124 -4.44 -5.20 4.54
N SER A 125 -4.27 -5.20 3.22
CA SER A 125 -5.26 -5.75 2.29
C SER A 125 -5.46 -7.25 2.49
N PHE A 126 -4.38 -8.02 2.65
CA PHE A 126 -4.45 -9.45 2.92
C PHE A 126 -5.05 -9.79 4.29
N VAL A 127 -4.69 -9.03 5.34
CA VAL A 127 -5.32 -9.19 6.67
C VAL A 127 -6.81 -8.87 6.60
N TRP A 128 -7.17 -7.76 5.96
CA TRP A 128 -8.57 -7.37 5.79
C TRP A 128 -9.39 -8.44 5.06
N GLU A 129 -8.84 -9.08 4.02
CA GLU A 129 -9.53 -10.14 3.29
C GLU A 129 -9.79 -11.39 4.14
N LEU A 130 -8.89 -11.74 5.09
CA LEU A 130 -9.15 -12.82 6.05
C LEU A 130 -10.32 -12.47 6.97
N PHE A 131 -10.28 -11.30 7.61
CA PHE A 131 -11.33 -10.88 8.53
C PHE A 131 -12.68 -10.70 7.83
N PHE A 132 -12.69 -10.10 6.65
CA PHE A 132 -13.92 -9.86 5.88
C PHE A 132 -14.70 -11.15 5.55
N ARG A 133 -14.02 -12.31 5.49
CA ARG A 133 -14.64 -13.63 5.26
C ARG A 133 -15.30 -14.23 6.51
N THR A 134 -15.08 -13.66 7.69
CA THR A 134 -15.60 -14.19 8.96
C THR A 134 -16.98 -13.62 9.29
N ASP A 135 -17.84 -14.43 9.90
CA ASP A 135 -19.17 -13.97 10.33
C ASP A 135 -19.09 -12.90 11.42
N ALA A 136 -18.16 -13.05 12.36
CA ALA A 136 -17.96 -12.13 13.47
C ALA A 136 -17.64 -10.72 12.95
N TRP A 137 -16.65 -10.59 12.06
CA TRP A 137 -16.28 -9.30 11.48
C TRP A 137 -17.43 -8.68 10.68
N ARG A 138 -18.09 -9.46 9.82
CA ARG A 138 -19.23 -8.98 9.02
C ARG A 138 -20.38 -8.49 9.90
N SER A 139 -20.67 -9.20 10.98
CA SER A 139 -21.75 -8.86 11.93
C SER A 139 -21.44 -7.62 12.76
N SER A 140 -20.17 -7.29 12.98
CA SER A 140 -19.75 -6.07 13.70
C SER A 140 -19.99 -4.77 12.92
N GLY A 141 -20.19 -4.85 11.59
CA GLY A 141 -20.30 -3.67 10.73
C GLY A 141 -19.02 -2.82 10.65
N ARG A 142 -17.86 -3.35 11.07
CA ARG A 142 -16.56 -2.68 10.93
C ARG A 142 -16.11 -2.64 9.48
N VAL A 143 -15.63 -1.47 9.07
CA VAL A 143 -15.06 -1.23 7.72
C VAL A 143 -13.54 -1.00 7.76
N SER A 144 -12.98 -0.89 8.97
CA SER A 144 -11.56 -0.65 9.27
C SER A 144 -11.18 -1.29 10.61
N PHE A 145 -9.89 -1.51 10.83
CA PHE A 145 -9.34 -2.05 12.07
C PHE A 145 -9.34 -0.99 13.18
N PHE A 146 -9.04 0.25 12.84
CA PHE A 146 -8.98 1.36 13.80
C PHE A 146 -10.16 2.31 13.61
N LYS A 147 -11.37 1.75 13.47
CA LYS A 147 -12.58 2.56 13.29
C LYS A 147 -12.73 3.52 14.47
N ASP A 148 -12.95 4.80 14.17
CA ASP A 148 -13.09 5.88 15.16
C ASP A 148 -11.83 6.16 16.01
N GLU A 149 -10.70 5.47 15.75
CA GLU A 149 -9.42 5.67 16.44
C GLU A 149 -8.41 6.41 15.54
N ARG A 150 -7.93 7.59 15.96
CA ARG A 150 -6.91 8.36 15.24
C ARG A 150 -5.53 8.14 15.84
N SER A 151 -4.54 7.92 14.97
CA SER A 151 -3.14 7.84 15.38
C SER A 151 -2.66 9.22 15.85
N GLY A 152 -2.23 9.34 17.11
CA GLY A 152 -1.77 10.61 17.69
C GLY A 152 -0.47 11.14 17.06
N GLN A 153 0.29 10.29 16.38
CA GLN A 153 1.57 10.59 15.75
C GLN A 153 1.44 11.05 14.29
N VAL A 154 0.25 11.00 13.69
CA VAL A 154 0.02 11.35 12.29
C VAL A 154 -0.75 12.66 12.18
N ASP A 155 -0.37 13.48 11.21
CA ASP A 155 -1.16 14.61 10.73
C ASP A 155 -1.63 14.34 9.30
N SER A 156 -2.62 15.11 8.85
CA SER A 156 -3.23 14.92 7.53
C SER A 156 -3.65 16.24 6.93
N ILE A 157 -3.48 16.36 5.62
CA ILE A 157 -3.93 17.52 4.85
C ILE A 157 -4.81 17.06 3.69
N LEU A 158 -5.83 17.85 3.37
CA LEU A 158 -6.65 17.65 2.19
C LEU A 158 -5.94 18.26 0.97
N VAL A 159 -5.91 17.53 -0.14
CA VAL A 159 -5.35 17.99 -1.42
C VAL A 159 -6.39 17.86 -2.53
N GLY A 160 -6.44 18.82 -3.45
CA GLY A 160 -7.09 18.67 -4.76
C GLY A 160 -8.59 18.95 -4.88
N LYS A 161 -9.34 19.32 -3.83
CA LYS A 161 -10.75 19.77 -3.99
C LYS A 161 -10.83 21.11 -4.74
N GLY A 162 -11.91 21.32 -5.50
CA GLY A 162 -12.23 22.65 -6.04
C GLY A 162 -12.52 23.65 -4.90
N ASP A 163 -12.15 24.92 -5.13
CA ASP A 163 -12.29 26.13 -4.30
C ASP A 163 -11.17 26.45 -3.28
N GLU A 164 -10.28 27.35 -3.75
CA GLU A 164 -9.42 28.38 -3.13
C GLU A 164 -8.61 28.07 -1.84
N SER A 165 -9.12 27.27 -0.91
CA SER A 165 -8.43 26.86 0.32
C SER A 165 -7.25 25.90 0.07
N LEU A 166 -7.21 25.26 -1.10
CA LEU A 166 -6.39 24.08 -1.37
C LEU A 166 -5.05 24.36 -2.04
N ASN A 167 -4.79 25.62 -2.39
CA ASN A 167 -3.51 25.99 -2.96
C ASN A 167 -2.42 26.09 -1.88
N TYR A 168 -2.68 26.70 -0.73
CA TYR A 168 -1.61 26.98 0.23
C TYR A 168 -1.06 25.73 0.92
N ASP A 169 -1.93 24.88 1.47
CA ASP A 169 -1.48 23.70 2.21
C ASP A 169 -0.86 22.65 1.29
N ALA A 170 -1.43 22.45 0.10
CA ALA A 170 -0.85 21.53 -0.88
C ALA A 170 0.49 22.05 -1.45
N ILE A 171 0.62 23.36 -1.71
CA ILE A 171 1.90 23.96 -2.13
C ILE A 171 2.93 23.87 -1.02
N TRP A 172 2.57 24.19 0.22
CA TRP A 172 3.45 24.09 1.37
C TRP A 172 3.96 22.65 1.53
N TRP A 173 3.04 21.68 1.52
CA TRP A 173 3.39 20.28 1.65
C TRP A 173 4.26 19.76 0.51
N ASN A 174 3.97 20.18 -0.73
CA ASN A 174 4.81 19.85 -1.87
C ASN A 174 6.23 20.40 -1.72
N LYS A 175 6.40 21.62 -1.20
CA LYS A 175 7.74 22.17 -0.91
C LYS A 175 8.47 21.38 0.16
N GLU A 176 7.75 20.84 1.15
CA GLU A 176 8.35 20.01 2.21
C GLU A 176 8.85 18.67 1.65
N ILE A 177 8.12 18.05 0.71
CA ILE A 177 8.53 16.76 0.11
C ILE A 177 9.51 16.94 -1.07
N ASP A 178 9.24 17.88 -1.97
CA ASP A 178 10.04 18.20 -3.14
C ASP A 178 10.41 19.70 -3.07
N PRO A 179 11.55 20.05 -2.45
CA PRO A 179 11.95 21.44 -2.27
C PRO A 179 12.24 22.17 -3.60
N ASP A 180 12.46 21.41 -4.68
CA ASP A 180 12.69 21.94 -6.02
C ASP A 180 11.40 22.12 -6.82
N TRP A 181 10.24 21.84 -6.21
CA TRP A 181 8.96 21.95 -6.89
C TRP A 181 8.63 23.40 -7.25
N LYS A 182 8.29 23.59 -8.53
CA LYS A 182 7.80 24.87 -9.08
C LYS A 182 6.38 24.68 -9.59
N MET A 183 5.54 25.67 -9.34
CA MET A 183 4.16 25.68 -9.82
C MET A 183 4.13 25.63 -11.35
N GLY A 184 3.49 24.60 -11.93
CA GLY A 184 3.42 24.32 -13.37
C GLY A 184 2.26 23.37 -13.72
N GLU A 185 2.06 23.06 -15.01
CA GLU A 185 0.89 22.32 -15.53
C GLU A 185 0.79 20.86 -15.03
N ASP A 186 1.90 20.27 -14.58
CA ASP A 186 1.94 18.94 -13.97
C ASP A 186 1.74 19.04 -12.45
N TYR A 187 0.49 19.30 -12.03
CA TYR A 187 0.13 19.22 -10.62
C TYR A 187 0.31 17.75 -10.14
N PRO A 188 1.13 17.50 -9.09
CA PRO A 188 1.55 16.16 -8.69
C PRO A 188 0.37 15.28 -8.24
N PHE A 189 -0.70 15.92 -7.77
CA PHE A 189 -1.87 15.26 -7.26
C PHE A 189 -2.98 15.29 -8.29
N THR A 190 -2.96 14.34 -9.23
CA THR A 190 -4.10 14.11 -10.11
C THR A 190 -5.26 13.56 -9.25
N GLY A 191 -6.14 14.44 -8.80
CA GLY A 191 -7.36 14.10 -8.05
C GLY A 191 -7.32 14.43 -6.55
N GLU A 192 -8.53 14.65 -6.02
CA GLU A 192 -8.83 14.91 -4.61
C GLU A 192 -8.34 13.77 -3.71
N GLY A 193 -7.93 14.10 -2.49
CA GLY A 193 -7.51 13.09 -1.53
C GLY A 193 -6.88 13.67 -0.29
N TYR A 194 -6.28 12.81 0.52
CA TYR A 194 -5.56 13.19 1.72
C TYR A 194 -4.12 12.76 1.61
N VAL A 195 -3.22 13.61 2.11
CA VAL A 195 -1.86 13.18 2.43
C VAL A 195 -1.74 13.04 3.93
N HIS A 196 -1.36 11.84 4.36
CA HIS A 196 -1.09 11.49 5.74
C HIS A 196 0.41 11.40 5.95
N PHE A 197 0.91 11.97 7.04
CA PHE A 197 2.35 11.98 7.32
C PHE A 197 2.67 11.90 8.81
N LEU A 198 3.84 11.34 9.11
CA LEU A 198 4.33 11.25 10.48
C LEU A 198 4.74 12.64 10.98
N LYS A 199 4.21 13.05 12.15
CA LYS A 199 4.51 14.36 12.76
C LYS A 199 5.99 14.58 13.02
N ALA A 200 6.67 13.53 13.46
CA ALA A 200 8.08 13.57 13.81
C ALA A 200 9.00 13.62 12.59
N ASP A 201 8.56 13.05 11.45
CA ASP A 201 9.32 13.04 10.20
C ASP A 201 8.38 13.00 8.99
N ARG A 202 8.20 14.18 8.39
CA ARG A 202 7.29 14.39 7.25
C ARG A 202 7.75 13.72 5.96
N SER A 203 8.98 13.20 5.90
CA SER A 203 9.43 12.40 4.76
C SER A 203 8.68 11.07 4.66
N TYR A 204 8.07 10.60 5.77
CA TYR A 204 7.20 9.43 5.81
C TYR A 204 5.74 9.84 5.61
N TRP A 205 5.26 9.63 4.39
CA TRP A 205 3.91 9.98 3.99
C TRP A 205 3.29 9.00 2.99
N TYR A 206 1.96 9.04 2.91
CA TYR A 206 1.20 8.45 1.82
C TYR A 206 0.00 9.30 1.43
N LYS A 207 -0.40 9.20 0.17
CA LYS A 207 -1.61 9.80 -0.39
C LYS A 207 -2.65 8.72 -0.68
N ASP A 208 -3.86 8.97 -0.23
CA ASP A 208 -5.04 8.22 -0.65
C ASP A 208 -6.17 9.17 -1.10
N VAL A 209 -7.30 8.58 -1.49
CA VAL A 209 -8.51 9.28 -1.95
C VAL A 209 -9.64 9.29 -0.91
N PHE A 210 -9.41 8.79 0.33
CA PHE A 210 -10.47 8.62 1.33
C PHE A 210 -10.00 8.95 2.75
N GLU A 211 -10.67 9.90 3.40
CA GLU A 211 -10.46 10.27 4.81
C GLU A 211 -10.71 9.11 5.81
N ARG A 212 -11.40 8.04 5.39
CA ARG A 212 -11.96 7.02 6.28
C ARG A 212 -11.12 5.74 6.41
N GLN A 213 -10.09 5.53 5.58
CA GLN A 213 -9.26 4.32 5.64
C GLN A 213 -7.96 4.56 6.44
N MET A 214 -8.10 5.10 7.65
CA MET A 214 -6.98 5.48 8.51
C MET A 214 -6.13 4.31 9.03
N ASP A 215 -6.46 3.05 8.71
CA ASP A 215 -5.66 1.91 9.17
C ASP A 215 -4.18 2.14 8.83
N LEU A 216 -3.87 2.51 7.57
CA LEU A 216 -2.48 2.71 7.16
C LEU A 216 -1.78 3.84 7.92
N SER A 217 -2.50 4.84 8.44
CA SER A 217 -1.89 5.91 9.23
C SER A 217 -1.19 5.37 10.48
N TRP A 218 -1.70 4.29 11.08
CA TRP A 218 -1.08 3.65 12.23
C TRP A 218 0.24 2.94 11.89
N SER A 219 0.49 2.63 10.61
CA SER A 219 1.76 2.04 10.16
C SER A 219 2.91 3.04 10.03
N LEU A 220 2.63 4.35 10.02
CA LEU A 220 3.67 5.36 9.85
C LEU A 220 4.61 5.36 11.07
N GLY A 221 5.90 5.12 10.81
CA GLY A 221 6.92 5.00 11.86
C GLY A 221 6.96 3.64 12.57
N MET A 222 6.29 2.62 12.01
CA MET A 222 6.19 1.28 12.58
C MET A 222 6.94 0.25 11.73
N ASP A 223 7.50 -0.76 12.37
CA ASP A 223 8.04 -1.92 11.67
C ASP A 223 6.93 -2.78 11.05
N ILE A 224 7.24 -3.45 9.94
CA ILE A 224 6.21 -4.17 9.18
C ILE A 224 5.58 -5.33 9.96
N GLU A 225 6.36 -6.03 10.79
CA GLU A 225 5.86 -7.11 11.63
C GLU A 225 4.93 -6.60 12.73
N GLU A 226 5.30 -5.51 13.40
CA GLU A 226 4.46 -4.87 14.42
C GLU A 226 3.14 -4.39 13.81
N TRP A 227 3.19 -3.80 12.60
CA TRP A 227 2.00 -3.38 11.89
C TRP A 227 1.04 -4.55 11.60
N VAL A 228 1.59 -5.67 11.10
CA VAL A 228 0.80 -6.88 10.88
C VAL A 228 0.19 -7.39 12.18
N ASP A 229 0.97 -7.44 13.26
CA ASP A 229 0.50 -7.91 14.57
C ASP A 229 -0.70 -7.10 15.08
N ILE A 230 -0.59 -5.77 15.05
CA ILE A 230 -1.66 -4.91 15.55
C ILE A 230 -2.93 -5.06 14.71
N LEU A 231 -2.82 -5.23 13.39
CA LEU A 231 -3.99 -5.50 12.55
C LEU A 231 -4.74 -6.77 12.98
N PHE A 232 -4.02 -7.86 13.26
CA PHE A 232 -4.65 -9.09 13.74
C PHE A 232 -5.23 -8.91 15.15
N MET A 233 -4.48 -8.30 16.08
CA MET A 233 -4.96 -8.04 17.44
C MET A 233 -6.24 -7.21 17.43
N LYS A 234 -6.24 -6.07 16.74
CA LYS A 234 -7.43 -5.22 16.56
C LYS A 234 -8.55 -5.91 15.82
N GLY A 235 -8.20 -6.79 14.89
CA GLY A 235 -9.11 -7.66 14.18
C GLY A 235 -9.94 -8.56 15.09
N MET A 236 -9.33 -9.05 16.17
CA MET A 236 -9.93 -10.01 17.10
C MET A 236 -10.75 -9.37 18.24
N GLU A 237 -10.68 -8.05 18.43
CA GLU A 237 -11.45 -7.29 19.44
C GLU A 237 -12.97 -7.16 19.11
N LEU A 238 -13.56 -8.13 18.40
CA LEU A 238 -14.94 -8.10 17.90
C LEU A 238 -15.99 -8.49 18.95
#